data_AF-A0A353BZJ1-F1
#
_entry.id   AF-A0A353BZJ1-F1
#
_cell.length_a   1.000
_cell.length_b   1.000
_cell.length_c   1.000
_cell.angle_alpha   90.00
_cell.angle_beta   90.00
_cell.angle_gamma   90.00
#
_symmetry.space_group_name_H-M   'P 1'
#
loop_
_entity.id
_entity.type
_entity.pdbx_description
1 polymer ?
#
loop_
_entity_poly.entity_id
_entity_poly.type
_entity_poly.pdbx_seq_one_letter_code
_entity_poly.pdbx_strand_id
1 'polypeptide(L)'
;MPRRGSVSKRELIPDPIYGSKQVTQFINRIMLEGKRGVAERIFYNAMNLVAEKSGKDPIEVFQTAIKNVMPVLEVKPRRVGGATYQVPIEVRA
;
A
#
# COMPACT_ATOMS: atom_id res chain seq x y z
N MET A 1 19.06 -10.43 4.31
CA MET A 1 18.03 -11.44 4.61
C MET A 1 18.22 -11.82 6.08
N PRO A 2 17.21 -11.64 6.97
CA PRO A 2 17.56 -11.38 8.36
C PRO A 2 17.68 -12.63 9.23
N ARG A 3 18.72 -12.62 10.07
CA ARG A 3 18.75 -13.19 11.44
C ARG A 3 19.44 -12.26 12.46
N ARG A 4 20.17 -11.21 12.04
CA ARG A 4 20.41 -9.94 12.77
C ARG A 4 20.44 -8.76 11.77
N GLY A 5 20.02 -7.58 12.24
CA GLY A 5 19.97 -6.33 11.45
C GLY A 5 18.67 -6.10 10.66
N SER A 6 18.35 -4.84 10.38
CA SER A 6 17.23 -4.44 9.51
C SER A 6 17.65 -4.45 8.04
N VAL A 7 16.76 -4.90 7.16
CA VAL A 7 16.97 -4.79 5.70
C VAL A 7 16.61 -3.37 5.27
N SER A 8 17.45 -2.75 4.44
CA SER A 8 17.14 -1.44 3.84
C SER A 8 15.90 -1.55 2.95
N LYS A 9 14.97 -0.59 3.10
CA LYS A 9 13.83 -0.48 2.19
C LYS A 9 14.34 -0.01 0.83
N ARG A 10 13.92 -0.67 -0.25
CA ARG A 10 14.25 -0.25 -1.62
C ARG A 10 13.48 1.03 -1.93
N GLU A 11 14.16 2.00 -2.52
CA GLU A 11 13.50 3.23 -2.97
C GLU A 11 12.70 2.97 -4.24
N LEU A 12 11.52 3.59 -4.30
CA LEU A 12 10.64 3.53 -5.45
C LEU A 12 10.73 4.85 -6.23
N ILE A 13 10.76 4.72 -7.55
CA ILE A 13 10.65 5.84 -8.47
C ILE A 13 9.22 6.37 -8.40
N PRO A 14 9.02 7.70 -8.31
CA PRO A 14 7.69 8.29 -8.34
C PRO A 14 6.98 8.02 -9.67
N ASP A 15 5.66 8.00 -9.63
CA ASP A 15 4.83 7.76 -10.80
C ASP A 15 5.01 8.88 -11.85
N PRO A 16 5.11 8.57 -13.16
CA PRO A 16 5.33 9.59 -14.18
C PRO A 16 4.14 10.53 -14.40
N ILE A 17 2.91 10.11 -14.07
CA ILE A 17 1.71 10.92 -14.29
C ILE A 17 1.41 11.76 -13.04
N TYR A 18 1.36 11.12 -11.87
CA TYR A 18 0.97 11.79 -10.63
C TYR A 18 2.14 12.21 -9.74
N GLY A 19 3.38 11.88 -10.09
CA GLY A 19 4.57 12.22 -9.30
C GLY A 19 4.64 11.55 -7.92
N SER A 20 3.76 10.60 -7.62
CA SER A 20 3.61 10.03 -6.28
C SER A 20 4.27 8.66 -6.15
N LYS A 21 5.06 8.46 -5.09
CA LYS A 21 5.63 7.14 -4.75
C LYS A 21 4.56 6.14 -4.30
N GLN A 22 3.46 6.61 -3.71
CA GLN A 22 2.37 5.76 -3.24
C GLN A 22 1.62 5.11 -4.41
N VAL A 23 1.45 5.85 -5.52
CA VAL A 23 0.85 5.33 -6.75
C VAL A 23 1.72 4.23 -7.34
N THR A 24 3.04 4.46 -7.50
CA THR A 24 3.95 3.42 -7.98
C THR A 24 3.92 2.18 -7.08
N GLN A 25 3.89 2.37 -5.76
CA GLN A 25 3.80 1.26 -4.82
C GLN A 25 2.50 0.46 -5.01
N PHE A 26 1.38 1.12 -5.26
CA PHE A 26 0.09 0.49 -5.48
C PHE A 26 0.04 -0.27 -6.82
N ILE A 27 0.55 0.33 -7.89
CA ILE A 27 0.67 -0.34 -9.20
C ILE A 27 1.51 -1.61 -9.09
N ASN A 28 2.63 -1.57 -8.37
CA ASN A 28 3.47 -2.75 -8.12
C ASN A 28 2.74 -3.85 -7.32
N ARG A 29 1.74 -3.50 -6.49
CA ARG A 29 0.95 -4.48 -5.72
C ARG A 29 -0.18 -5.10 -6.55
N ILE A 30 -0.76 -4.34 -7.49
CA ILE A 30 -1.77 -4.85 -8.44
C ILE A 30 -1.13 -5.74 -9.51
N MET A 31 0.13 -5.47 -9.86
CA MET A 31 0.83 -6.18 -10.91
C MET A 31 0.94 -7.69 -10.63
N LEU A 32 0.34 -8.48 -11.49
CA LEU A 32 0.47 -9.94 -11.51
C LEU A 32 1.47 -10.37 -12.59
N GLU A 33 2.28 -11.38 -12.29
CA GLU A 33 3.25 -11.98 -13.22
C GLU A 33 4.27 -10.99 -13.84
N GLY A 34 4.51 -9.84 -13.20
CA GLY A 34 5.42 -8.81 -13.70
C GLY A 34 4.89 -7.98 -14.88
N LYS A 35 3.59 -8.09 -15.21
CA LYS A 35 2.97 -7.35 -16.32
C LYS A 35 2.69 -5.89 -15.97
N ARG A 36 3.74 -5.05 -15.97
CA ARG A 36 3.65 -3.65 -15.54
C ARG A 36 2.73 -2.78 -16.39
N GLY A 37 2.84 -2.84 -17.72
CA GLY A 37 2.02 -2.01 -18.60
C GLY A 37 0.51 -2.31 -18.48
N VAL A 38 0.15 -3.57 -18.18
CA VAL A 38 -1.24 -3.95 -17.92
C VAL A 38 -1.72 -3.38 -16.59
N ALA A 39 -0.90 -3.47 -15.53
CA ALA A 39 -1.22 -2.94 -14.22
C ALA A 39 -1.39 -1.40 -14.24
N GLU A 40 -0.50 -0.69 -14.94
CA GLU A 40 -0.60 0.75 -15.14
C GLU A 40 -1.90 1.14 -15.84
N ARG A 41 -2.23 0.46 -16.95
CA ARG A 41 -3.48 0.69 -17.68
C ARG A 41 -4.72 0.46 -16.81
N ILE A 42 -4.74 -0.62 -16.03
CA ILE A 42 -5.85 -0.90 -15.11
C ILE A 42 -5.98 0.21 -14.06
N PHE A 43 -4.87 0.64 -13.47
CA PHE A 43 -4.88 1.69 -12.45
C PHE A 43 -5.40 3.02 -12.99
N TYR A 44 -4.87 3.51 -14.12
CA TYR A 44 -5.31 4.77 -14.71
C TYR A 44 -6.77 4.74 -15.17
N ASN A 45 -7.21 3.62 -15.75
CA ASN A 45 -8.62 3.45 -16.11
C ASN A 45 -9.53 3.50 -14.88
N ALA A 46 -9.12 2.88 -13.76
CA ALA A 46 -9.88 2.95 -12.51
C ALA A 46 -9.93 4.39 -11.96
N MET A 47 -8.83 5.15 -12.05
CA MET A 47 -8.79 6.55 -11.60
C MET A 47 -9.71 7.45 -12.45
N ASN A 48 -9.81 7.20 -13.76
CA ASN A 48 -10.78 7.90 -14.61
C ASN A 48 -12.22 7.62 -14.18
N LEU A 49 -12.56 6.36 -13.89
CA LEU A 49 -13.89 6.01 -13.38
C LEU A 49 -14.18 6.64 -12.02
N VAL A 50 -13.17 6.79 -11.16
CA VAL A 50 -13.30 7.49 -9.88
C VAL A 50 -13.53 8.98 -10.10
N ALA A 51 -12.84 9.60 -11.07
CA ALA A 51 -13.04 10.99 -11.43
C ALA A 51 -14.49 11.24 -11.86
N GLU A 52 -15.01 10.39 -12.76
CA GLU A 52 -16.37 10.48 -13.29
C GLU A 52 -17.43 10.33 -12.20
N LYS A 53 -17.23 9.41 -11.25
CA LYS A 53 -18.21 9.15 -10.18
C LYS A 53 -18.14 10.14 -9.03
N SER A 54 -16.95 10.58 -8.65
CA SER A 54 -16.73 11.41 -7.47
C SER A 54 -16.79 12.91 -7.80
N GLY A 55 -16.46 13.30 -9.04
CA GLY A 55 -16.32 14.70 -9.44
C GLY A 55 -15.17 15.44 -8.74
N LYS A 56 -14.32 14.71 -8.02
CA LYS A 56 -13.16 15.21 -7.28
C LYS A 56 -11.88 14.71 -7.93
N ASP A 57 -10.76 15.32 -7.57
CA ASP A 57 -9.44 14.84 -8.00
C ASP A 57 -9.23 13.37 -7.55
N PRO A 58 -9.03 12.43 -8.48
CA PRO A 58 -8.81 11.02 -8.16
C PRO A 58 -7.70 10.78 -7.16
N ILE A 59 -6.62 11.59 -7.18
CA ILE A 59 -5.49 11.36 -6.28
C ILE A 59 -5.85 11.65 -4.82
N GLU A 60 -6.68 12.65 -4.56
CA GLU A 60 -7.16 12.99 -3.22
C GLU A 60 -8.10 11.90 -2.70
N VAL A 61 -8.98 11.40 -3.56
CA VAL A 61 -9.87 10.27 -3.23
C VAL A 61 -9.05 9.03 -2.90
N PHE A 62 -8.02 8.73 -3.68
CA PHE A 62 -7.11 7.61 -3.44
C PHE A 62 -6.37 7.74 -2.10
N GLN A 63 -5.81 8.91 -1.78
CA GLN A 63 -5.14 9.14 -0.50
C GLN A 63 -6.10 9.01 0.68
N THR A 64 -7.32 9.54 0.53
CA THR A 64 -8.36 9.45 1.55
C THR A 64 -8.78 7.99 1.77
N ALA A 65 -8.93 7.21 0.69
CA ALA A 65 -9.24 5.79 0.77
C ALA A 65 -8.14 5.00 1.51
N ILE A 66 -6.87 5.28 1.24
CA ILE A 66 -5.75 4.65 1.96
C ILE A 66 -5.79 5.00 3.44
N LYS A 67 -6.01 6.26 3.79
CA LYS A 67 -6.10 6.70 5.20
C LYS A 67 -7.24 5.98 5.94
N ASN A 68 -8.38 5.78 5.29
CA ASN A 68 -9.52 5.10 5.89
C ASN A 68 -9.29 3.60 6.11
N VAL A 69 -8.48 2.95 5.25
CA VAL A 69 -8.18 1.51 5.35
C VAL A 69 -6.98 1.24 6.28
N MET A 70 -6.14 2.25 6.55
CA MET A 70 -4.96 2.10 7.40
C MET A 70 -5.35 1.83 8.86
N PRO A 71 -5.02 0.64 9.42
CA PRO A 71 -5.29 0.36 10.82
C PRO A 71 -4.27 1.07 11.72
N VAL A 72 -4.72 1.47 12.91
CA VAL A 72 -3.84 2.06 13.94
C VAL A 72 -3.07 0.98 14.70
N LEU A 73 -3.71 -0.16 14.95
CA LEU A 73 -3.16 -1.29 15.72
C LEU A 73 -3.22 -2.58 14.89
N GLU A 74 -2.14 -3.36 14.93
CA GLU A 74 -2.08 -4.73 14.43
C GLU A 74 -1.85 -5.70 15.60
N VAL A 75 -2.40 -6.91 15.51
CA VAL A 75 -2.12 -7.96 16.49
C VAL A 75 -0.95 -8.82 16.03
N LYS A 76 0.02 -9.06 16.91
CA LYS A 76 1.09 -10.03 16.68
C LYS A 76 1.03 -11.17 17.68
N PRO A 77 1.15 -12.43 17.22
CA PRO A 77 1.20 -13.57 18.12
C PRO A 77 2.50 -13.55 18.92
N ARG A 78 2.39 -13.61 20.26
CA ARG A 78 3.50 -13.75 21.18
C ARG A 78 3.26 -14.93 22.11
N ARG A 79 4.24 -15.81 22.23
CA ARG A 79 4.14 -16.97 23.13
C ARG A 79 4.61 -16.58 24.53
N VAL A 80 3.77 -16.79 25.53
CA VAL A 80 4.05 -16.50 26.94
C VAL A 80 3.47 -17.63 27.79
N GLY A 81 4.28 -18.22 28.68
CA GLY A 81 3.80 -19.20 29.66
C GLY A 81 3.09 -20.44 29.10
N GLY A 82 3.44 -20.88 27.88
CA GLY A 82 2.85 -22.06 27.24
C GLY A 82 1.68 -21.79 26.29
N ALA A 83 1.07 -20.60 26.34
CA ALA A 83 0.00 -20.18 25.44
C ALA A 83 0.46 -19.09 24.45
N THR A 84 -0.27 -18.94 23.33
CA THR A 84 -0.07 -17.89 22.33
C THR A 84 -1.09 -16.77 22.55
N TYR A 85 -0.60 -15.57 22.83
CA TYR A 85 -1.40 -14.36 23.02
C TYR A 85 -1.30 -13.46 21.79
N GLN A 86 -2.41 -12.80 21.43
CA GLN A 86 -2.41 -11.74 20.44
C GLN A 86 -2.08 -10.41 21.14
N VAL A 87 -0.86 -9.91 20.91
CA VAL A 87 -0.40 -8.65 21.50
C VAL A 87 -0.69 -7.52 20.52
N PRO A 88 -1.47 -6.49 20.89
CA PRO A 88 -1.68 -5.33 20.05
C PRO A 88 -0.40 -4.48 20.01
N ILE A 89 -0.01 -4.09 18.79
CA ILE A 89 1.18 -3.28 18.51
C ILE A 89 0.77 -2.19 17.51
N GLU A 90 1.30 -0.98 17.68
CA GLU A 90 1.09 0.11 16.73
C GLU A 90 1.71 -0.20 15.36
N VAL A 91 0.93 0.07 14.31
CA VAL A 91 1.36 -0.14 12.93
C VAL A 91 2.42 0.90 12.57
N ARG A 92 3.52 0.45 11.97
CA ARG A 92 4.60 1.33 11.52
C ARG A 92 4.18 2.06 10.24
N ALA A 93 4.29 3.39 10.23
CA ALA A 93 4.14 4.21 9.03
C ALA A 93 5.26 3.97 7.99
#